data_AF-A0A917J588-F1
#
_entry.id   AF-A0A917J588-F1
#
_cell.length_a   1.000
_cell.length_b   1.000
_cell.length_c   1.000
_cell.angle_alpha   90.00
_cell.angle_beta   90.00
_cell.angle_gamma   90.00
#
_symmetry.space_group_name_H-M   'P 1'
#
loop_
_entity.id
_entity.type
_entity.pdbx_description
1 polymer ?
#
loop_
_entity_poly.entity_id
_entity_poly.type
_entity_poly.pdbx_seq_one_letter_code
_entity_poly.pdbx_strand_id
1 'polypeptide(L)'
;MALTLLVHKAGLSQTGSGTDNISNKTNGGKELYLPAKVWQVPDNNNYNDTSSTYCYQRMVSSDNIALFWAKAFGTRPEQNPDTLKRFEVQTALAECERYYQYYVDTLQFLKKGHSVSDKYKILIYVTDSKEGTAYGGGVEDKIGILWTPAARIHKAPYGALAHELGHSFQYLVHADSAWGYTSAPEGSHGQTIFEMTSQYMLWQVYPEWMTFENYHLKSYLQKTHYAFLHETNQYHSPYVLEYWSEKHGKTFIGRLWQEAVAGEDPVMTYQRLTHINQHTFNDEMFDAARRFITWDMKRIEGVANRYANQHSTRFDTTRDGWLRIKRTQCPQNYGYNGIALTVPPAGSKVQLRFKGITKDTGFNILRADKAGWRYGFVAVLKNGSRIYADINSNNNGKASFTIPENTQHLWLVVSGAPKEHWQHLTDGKNENDEQWPYQIQLSGTALQL
;
A
#
# COMPACT_ATOMS: atom_id res chain seq x y z
N MET A 1 -2.85 -17.72 1.64
CA MET A 1 -3.08 -17.71 3.09
C MET A 1 -3.94 -16.48 3.37
N ALA A 2 -5.24 -16.69 3.56
CA ALA A 2 -6.16 -15.62 3.91
C ALA A 2 -5.92 -15.25 5.38
N LEU A 3 -5.46 -14.04 5.63
CA LEU A 3 -5.24 -13.49 6.97
C LEU A 3 -6.53 -12.78 7.37
N THR A 4 -7.33 -13.41 8.22
CA THR A 4 -8.54 -12.79 8.79
C THR A 4 -8.10 -11.75 9.83
N LEU A 5 -8.25 -10.46 9.53
CA LEU A 5 -8.16 -9.40 10.53
C LEU A 5 -9.23 -9.64 11.60
N LEU A 6 -8.83 -9.90 12.85
CA LEU A 6 -9.75 -9.87 13.99
C LEU A 6 -10.09 -8.41 14.32
N VAL A 7 -11.16 -7.88 13.72
CA VAL A 7 -11.85 -6.69 14.23
C VAL A 7 -12.91 -7.16 15.23
N HIS A 8 -12.58 -7.19 16.53
CA HIS A 8 -13.57 -7.52 17.56
C HIS A 8 -14.36 -6.27 17.96
N LYS A 9 -15.67 -6.27 17.69
CA LYS A 9 -16.65 -5.42 18.36
C LYS A 9 -16.77 -5.85 19.83
N ALA A 10 -16.38 -5.01 20.78
CA ALA A 10 -16.65 -5.23 22.20
C ALA A 10 -17.89 -4.41 22.63
N GLY A 11 -18.94 -5.11 23.06
CA GLY A 11 -20.13 -4.53 23.68
C GLY A 11 -20.02 -4.45 25.21
N LEU A 12 -20.46 -3.31 25.73
CA LEU A 12 -20.93 -2.91 27.08
C LEU A 12 -20.69 -3.79 28.34
N SER A 13 -20.06 -3.10 29.30
CA SER A 13 -20.21 -3.07 30.77
C SER A 13 -20.07 -4.34 31.62
N GLN A 14 -19.14 -4.29 32.58
CA GLN A 14 -19.46 -4.39 34.01
C GLN A 14 -18.33 -3.82 34.89
N THR A 15 -18.75 -3.18 35.98
CA THR A 15 -17.97 -2.49 37.01
C THR A 15 -17.17 -3.46 37.90
N GLY A 16 -15.94 -3.11 38.28
CA GLY A 16 -15.18 -3.84 39.30
C GLY A 16 -13.85 -3.20 39.68
N SER A 17 -13.84 -2.56 40.86
CA SER A 17 -12.73 -2.22 41.78
C SER A 17 -11.30 -2.10 41.25
N GLY A 18 -10.75 -0.90 41.39
CA GLY A 18 -9.38 -0.54 41.03
C GLY A 18 -8.29 -1.19 41.87
N THR A 19 -7.13 -1.30 41.23
CA THR A 19 -5.82 -1.43 41.85
C THR A 19 -4.86 -0.51 41.10
N ASP A 20 -4.08 0.23 41.87
CA ASP A 20 -3.29 1.39 41.48
C ASP A 20 -2.35 1.15 40.28
N ASN A 21 -2.55 1.92 39.21
CA ASN A 21 -1.57 2.12 38.15
C ASN A 21 -0.45 3.02 38.70
N ILE A 22 0.73 2.44 38.93
CA ILE A 22 1.95 3.21 39.20
C ILE A 22 2.34 3.93 37.91
N SER A 23 1.90 5.17 37.78
CA SER A 23 2.37 6.07 36.72
C SER A 23 3.81 6.48 37.05
N ASN A 24 4.79 5.87 36.39
CA ASN A 24 6.14 6.44 36.33
C ASN A 24 6.10 7.67 35.40
N LYS A 25 5.57 8.78 35.92
CA LYS A 25 5.63 10.10 35.27
C LYS A 25 7.04 10.64 35.40
N THR A 26 7.80 10.62 34.31
CA THR A 26 8.90 11.57 34.13
C THR A 26 8.29 12.90 33.68
N ASN A 27 8.63 13.99 34.37
CA ASN A 27 8.08 15.33 34.13
C ASN A 27 8.15 15.73 32.64
N GLY A 28 6.98 15.89 32.00
CA GLY A 28 6.83 16.40 30.64
C GLY A 28 6.77 15.37 29.50
N GLY A 29 6.98 14.07 29.78
CA GLY A 29 6.98 13.01 28.77
C GLY A 29 5.65 12.23 28.64
N LYS A 30 5.51 11.48 27.54
CA LYS A 30 4.37 10.56 27.31
C LYS A 30 4.32 9.45 28.36
N GLU A 31 3.11 9.07 28.77
CA GLU A 31 2.83 8.01 29.73
C GLU A 31 3.08 6.62 29.12
N LEU A 32 3.79 5.77 29.87
CA LEU A 32 3.82 4.33 29.61
C LEU A 32 2.53 3.72 30.17
N TYR A 33 1.53 3.54 29.30
CA TYR A 33 0.28 2.87 29.66
C TYR A 33 0.34 1.39 29.30
N LEU A 34 0.10 0.51 30.29
CA LEU A 34 0.04 -0.94 30.11
C LEU A 34 -1.42 -1.39 30.28
N PRO A 35 -2.11 -1.79 29.20
CA PRO A 35 -3.48 -2.28 29.26
C PRO A 35 -3.61 -3.54 30.10
N ALA A 36 -4.80 -3.77 30.67
CA ALA A 36 -5.07 -4.97 31.46
C ALA A 36 -4.91 -6.26 30.64
N LYS A 37 -5.21 -6.18 29.33
CA LYS A 37 -5.02 -7.28 28.39
C LYS A 37 -4.31 -6.80 27.15
N VAL A 38 -3.21 -7.47 26.81
CA VAL A 38 -2.47 -7.26 25.56
C VAL A 38 -2.38 -8.59 24.84
N TRP A 39 -2.73 -8.61 23.55
CA TRP A 39 -2.62 -9.82 22.75
C TRP A 39 -1.18 -10.35 22.74
N GLN A 40 -0.99 -11.67 22.72
CA GLN A 40 0.32 -12.35 22.84
C GLN A 40 1.16 -11.99 24.10
N VAL A 41 0.54 -11.39 25.12
CA VAL A 41 1.10 -11.26 26.47
C VAL A 41 0.31 -12.17 27.40
N PRO A 42 0.96 -12.96 28.28
CA PRO A 42 0.23 -13.78 29.25
C PRO A 42 -0.68 -12.93 30.14
N ASP A 43 -1.92 -13.38 30.37
CA ASP A 43 -2.92 -12.64 31.18
C ASP A 43 -2.42 -12.35 32.62
N ASN A 44 -1.50 -13.17 33.15
CA ASN A 44 -0.90 -13.01 34.48
C ASN A 44 0.52 -12.39 34.45
N ASN A 45 0.93 -11.75 33.35
CA ASN A 45 2.27 -11.18 33.24
C ASN A 45 2.47 -10.03 34.24
N ASN A 46 3.34 -10.22 35.24
CA ASN A 46 3.71 -9.17 36.18
C ASN A 46 5.00 -8.47 35.71
N TYR A 47 4.88 -7.22 35.26
CA TYR A 47 6.01 -6.45 34.74
C TYR A 47 7.10 -6.12 35.78
N ASN A 48 6.80 -6.23 37.08
CA ASN A 48 7.78 -6.08 38.16
C ASN A 48 8.50 -7.38 38.52
N ASP A 49 8.02 -8.53 38.04
CA ASP A 49 8.63 -9.84 38.30
C ASP A 49 9.52 -10.25 37.12
N THR A 50 10.82 -10.40 37.38
CA THR A 50 11.80 -10.84 36.37
C THR A 50 11.55 -12.25 35.85
N SER A 51 10.76 -13.05 36.59
CA SER A 51 10.35 -14.40 36.22
C SER A 51 9.31 -14.43 35.10
N SER A 52 8.49 -13.37 34.96
CA SER A 52 7.43 -13.21 33.94
C SER A 52 7.99 -13.17 32.51
N THR A 53 7.13 -13.36 31.50
CA THR A 53 7.56 -13.30 30.09
C THR A 53 8.15 -11.93 29.76
N TYR A 54 7.47 -10.85 30.12
CA TYR A 54 7.92 -9.47 29.93
C TYR A 54 8.04 -8.76 31.27
N CYS A 55 9.10 -7.97 31.47
CA CYS A 55 9.30 -7.18 32.68
C CYS A 55 10.08 -5.90 32.39
N TYR A 56 10.11 -4.95 33.34
CA TYR A 56 10.81 -3.67 33.16
C TYR A 56 12.33 -3.80 32.97
N GLN A 57 12.96 -4.89 33.44
CA GLN A 57 14.38 -5.14 33.16
C GLN A 57 14.64 -5.61 31.71
N ARG A 58 13.59 -6.02 30.99
CA ARG A 58 13.61 -6.38 29.58
C ARG A 58 12.76 -5.41 28.77
N MET A 59 13.00 -4.12 29.03
CA MET A 59 12.35 -3.00 28.36
C MET A 59 13.38 -1.91 28.05
N VAL A 60 13.24 -1.28 26.89
CA VAL A 60 13.85 0.02 26.59
C VAL A 60 12.76 0.99 26.14
N SER A 61 12.98 2.30 26.27
CA SER A 61 12.00 3.30 25.86
C SER A 61 12.67 4.55 25.30
N SER A 62 12.03 5.14 24.29
CA SER A 62 12.30 6.47 23.73
C SER A 62 11.18 7.43 24.15
N ASP A 63 11.11 8.64 23.59
CA ASP A 63 10.03 9.59 23.87
C ASP A 63 8.65 9.04 23.49
N ASN A 64 8.54 8.32 22.37
CA ASN A 64 7.27 7.86 21.83
C ASN A 64 7.00 6.36 21.97
N ILE A 65 8.01 5.54 22.27
CA ILE A 65 7.90 4.08 22.21
C ILE A 65 8.44 3.43 23.49
N ALA A 66 7.80 2.34 23.90
CA ALA A 66 8.35 1.37 24.86
C ALA A 66 8.42 -0.01 24.20
N LEU A 67 9.62 -0.60 24.16
CA LEU A 67 9.89 -1.90 23.56
C LEU A 67 10.24 -2.91 24.65
N PHE A 68 9.43 -3.94 24.80
CA PHE A 68 9.64 -5.10 25.65
C PHE A 68 10.10 -6.30 24.83
N TRP A 69 10.87 -7.20 25.44
CA TRP A 69 11.20 -8.48 24.83
C TRP A 69 11.00 -9.65 25.80
N ALA A 70 10.64 -10.80 25.24
CA ALA A 70 10.37 -12.00 26.02
C ALA A 70 11.62 -12.50 26.75
N LYS A 71 11.42 -13.10 27.94
CA LYS A 71 12.46 -13.70 28.79
C LYS A 71 13.38 -14.66 28.05
N ALA A 72 12.86 -15.36 27.04
CA ALA A 72 13.61 -16.31 26.22
C ALA A 72 14.81 -15.69 25.47
N PHE A 73 14.84 -14.37 25.30
CA PHE A 73 15.94 -13.65 24.66
C PHE A 73 17.06 -13.25 25.63
N GLY A 74 16.87 -13.44 26.94
CA GLY A 74 17.82 -13.02 27.98
C GLY A 74 17.77 -11.51 28.26
N THR A 75 18.70 -11.01 29.08
CA THR A 75 18.83 -9.56 29.39
C THR A 75 19.54 -8.78 28.29
N ARG A 76 20.29 -9.48 27.43
CA ARG A 76 21.08 -8.91 26.33
C ARG A 76 20.81 -9.68 25.05
N PRO A 77 19.71 -9.39 24.33
CA PRO A 77 19.35 -10.13 23.12
C PRO A 77 20.45 -10.13 22.06
N GLU A 78 21.24 -9.06 21.94
CA GLU A 78 22.37 -8.95 21.02
C GLU A 78 23.47 -9.98 21.30
N GLN A 79 23.54 -10.48 22.54
CA GLN A 79 24.51 -11.48 23.00
C GLN A 79 23.89 -12.88 23.16
N ASN A 80 22.67 -13.10 22.66
CA ASN A 80 22.01 -14.40 22.82
C ASN A 80 22.88 -15.53 22.23
N PRO A 81 23.06 -16.68 22.90
CA PRO A 81 23.84 -17.78 22.34
C PRO A 81 23.25 -18.31 21.03
N ASP A 82 21.93 -18.27 20.87
CA ASP A 82 21.26 -18.57 19.61
C ASP A 82 21.29 -17.34 18.68
N THR A 83 22.01 -17.45 17.57
CA THR A 83 22.19 -16.35 16.61
C THR A 83 20.90 -15.94 15.92
N LEU A 84 19.89 -16.83 15.83
CA LEU A 84 18.58 -16.51 15.24
C LEU A 84 17.69 -15.71 16.20
N LYS A 85 18.05 -15.67 17.48
CA LYS A 85 17.40 -14.89 18.53
C LYS A 85 18.06 -13.54 18.81
N ARG A 86 19.16 -13.23 18.12
CA ARG A 86 19.86 -11.95 18.27
C ARG A 86 19.15 -10.83 17.53
N PHE A 87 19.07 -9.68 18.18
CA PHE A 87 18.64 -8.42 17.59
C PHE A 87 19.21 -7.25 18.39
N GLU A 88 19.47 -6.14 17.71
CA GLU A 88 20.05 -4.93 18.30
C GLU A 88 18.94 -4.03 18.86
N VAL A 89 18.61 -4.20 20.14
CA VAL A 89 17.44 -3.56 20.78
C VAL A 89 17.46 -2.03 20.66
N GLN A 90 18.62 -1.42 20.89
CA GLN A 90 18.77 0.05 20.85
C GLN A 90 18.63 0.58 19.42
N THR A 91 19.19 -0.10 18.44
CA THR A 91 19.07 0.27 17.03
C THR A 91 17.64 0.13 16.54
N ALA A 92 16.94 -0.95 16.92
CA ALA A 92 15.53 -1.14 16.59
C ALA A 92 14.64 -0.05 17.22
N LEU A 93 14.86 0.29 18.49
CA LEU A 93 14.15 1.39 19.16
C LEU A 93 14.38 2.73 18.47
N ALA A 94 15.63 3.07 18.14
CA ALA A 94 15.97 4.32 17.46
C ALA A 94 15.33 4.42 16.07
N GLU A 95 15.28 3.32 15.32
CA GLU A 95 14.60 3.27 14.03
C GLU A 95 13.07 3.42 14.16
N CYS A 96 12.44 2.75 15.13
CA CYS A 96 11.01 2.95 15.39
C CYS A 96 10.68 4.39 15.83
N GLU A 97 11.54 5.03 16.61
CA GLU A 97 11.41 6.45 16.98
C GLU A 97 11.49 7.35 15.73
N ARG A 98 12.43 7.08 14.82
CA ARG A 98 12.53 7.78 13.53
C ARG A 98 11.27 7.59 12.67
N TYR A 99 10.71 6.37 12.63
CA TYR A 99 9.48 6.11 11.89
C TYR A 99 8.30 6.87 12.50
N TYR A 100 8.15 6.80 13.82
CA TYR A 100 7.11 7.52 14.55
C TYR A 100 7.14 9.02 14.22
N GLN A 101 8.31 9.65 14.34
CA GLN A 101 8.50 11.06 14.05
C GLN A 101 8.16 11.39 12.59
N TYR A 102 8.60 10.55 11.64
CA TYR A 102 8.26 10.76 10.23
C TYR A 102 6.74 10.64 9.98
N TYR A 103 6.07 9.66 10.59
CA TYR A 103 4.64 9.44 10.44
C TYR A 103 3.79 10.57 11.04
N VAL A 104 4.21 11.14 12.18
CA VAL A 104 3.54 12.29 12.81
C VAL A 104 3.91 13.61 12.13
N ASP A 105 5.20 13.93 12.01
CA ASP A 105 5.63 15.27 11.64
C ASP A 105 5.64 15.49 10.11
N THR A 106 5.93 14.43 9.32
CA THR A 106 6.03 14.54 7.85
C THR A 106 4.77 14.06 7.14
N LEU A 107 4.27 12.87 7.47
CA LEU A 107 3.05 12.34 6.86
C LEU A 107 1.79 12.89 7.50
N GLN A 108 1.89 13.48 8.70
CA GLN A 108 0.77 14.00 9.48
C GLN A 108 -0.38 12.99 9.56
N PHE A 109 -0.06 11.72 9.78
CA PHE A 109 -1.06 10.66 9.91
C PHE A 109 -1.93 10.83 11.16
N LEU A 110 -1.37 11.48 12.17
CA LEU A 110 -2.07 11.88 13.39
C LEU A 110 -1.91 13.39 13.59
N LYS A 111 -2.92 14.03 14.17
CA LYS A 111 -2.90 15.47 14.43
C LYS A 111 -2.28 15.76 15.79
N LYS A 112 -1.03 16.23 15.80
CA LYS A 112 -0.29 16.64 17.01
C LYS A 112 -1.09 17.65 17.84
N GLY A 113 -1.12 17.45 19.15
CA GLY A 113 -1.93 18.21 20.11
C GLY A 113 -3.39 17.77 20.21
N HIS A 114 -3.83 16.83 19.37
CA HIS A 114 -5.19 16.32 19.31
C HIS A 114 -5.25 14.79 19.22
N SER A 115 -4.12 14.10 19.39
CA SER A 115 -4.04 12.65 19.27
C SER A 115 -3.88 11.99 20.62
N VAL A 116 -4.48 10.81 20.83
CA VAL A 116 -4.19 9.97 22.01
C VAL A 116 -2.71 9.62 22.09
N SER A 117 -2.02 9.60 20.94
CA SER A 117 -0.58 9.40 20.87
C SER A 117 0.21 10.54 21.53
N ASP A 118 -0.33 11.74 21.71
CA ASP A 118 0.33 12.83 22.44
C ASP A 118 0.46 12.52 23.95
N LYS A 119 -0.41 11.65 24.46
CA LYS A 119 -0.43 11.25 25.87
C LYS A 119 0.32 9.94 26.12
N TYR A 120 0.19 8.97 25.23
CA TYR A 120 0.66 7.60 25.48
C TYR A 120 1.76 7.15 24.51
N LYS A 121 2.69 6.34 25.03
CA LYS A 121 3.69 5.66 24.19
C LYS A 121 3.05 4.50 23.41
N ILE A 122 3.57 4.23 22.21
CA ILE A 122 3.31 2.97 21.49
C ILE A 122 4.09 1.85 22.16
N LEU A 123 3.47 0.68 22.29
CA LEU A 123 4.12 -0.52 22.84
C LEU A 123 4.64 -1.41 21.70
N ILE A 124 5.83 -1.96 21.89
CA ILE A 124 6.39 -2.98 21.01
C ILE A 124 6.73 -4.22 21.85
N TYR A 125 6.24 -5.39 21.44
CA TYR A 125 6.59 -6.67 22.07
C TYR A 125 7.37 -7.54 21.10
N VAL A 126 8.61 -7.85 21.47
CA VAL A 126 9.42 -8.87 20.77
C VAL A 126 9.06 -10.25 21.32
N THR A 127 8.35 -11.03 20.51
CA THR A 127 7.74 -12.31 20.90
C THR A 127 8.66 -13.49 20.58
N ASP A 128 8.67 -14.52 21.44
CA ASP A 128 9.36 -15.80 21.18
C ASP A 128 8.47 -16.73 20.32
N SER A 129 7.99 -16.20 19.19
CA SER A 129 7.13 -16.94 18.27
C SER A 129 7.93 -17.67 17.20
N LYS A 130 7.55 -18.92 16.92
CA LYS A 130 8.06 -19.72 15.80
C LYS A 130 7.35 -19.41 14.47
N GLU A 131 6.18 -18.77 14.51
CA GLU A 131 5.34 -18.51 13.33
C GLU A 131 5.89 -17.37 12.45
N GLY A 132 6.85 -16.59 12.96
CA GLY A 132 7.65 -15.66 12.15
C GLY A 132 6.89 -14.44 11.61
N THR A 133 5.63 -14.21 11.99
CA THR A 133 4.81 -13.09 11.52
C THR A 133 4.82 -11.94 12.53
N ALA A 134 4.98 -10.71 12.04
CA ALA A 134 4.81 -9.50 12.82
C ALA A 134 3.39 -8.94 12.62
N TYR A 135 2.91 -8.16 13.58
CA TYR A 135 1.57 -7.61 13.59
C TYR A 135 1.58 -6.20 14.18
N GLY A 136 0.69 -5.34 13.71
CA GLY A 136 0.44 -4.01 14.26
C GLY A 136 -1.04 -3.75 14.48
N GLY A 137 -1.35 -2.86 15.41
CA GLY A 137 -2.72 -2.48 15.75
C GLY A 137 -2.76 -1.64 17.02
N GLY A 138 -3.74 -1.86 17.87
CA GLY A 138 -3.81 -1.15 19.15
C GLY A 138 -4.92 -1.70 20.05
N VAL A 139 -5.13 -1.03 21.18
CA VAL A 139 -6.11 -1.46 22.18
C VAL A 139 -6.69 -0.28 22.97
N GLU A 140 -7.92 -0.49 23.47
CA GLU A 140 -8.69 0.43 24.32
C GLU A 140 -8.91 1.84 23.75
N ASP A 141 -8.79 2.00 22.44
CA ASP A 141 -8.85 3.28 21.71
C ASP A 141 -7.91 4.32 22.31
N LYS A 142 -6.73 3.86 22.76
CA LYS A 142 -5.73 4.69 23.44
C LYS A 142 -4.31 4.52 22.91
N ILE A 143 -3.87 3.28 22.67
CA ILE A 143 -2.47 3.01 22.35
C ILE A 143 -2.35 2.15 21.10
N GLY A 144 -1.33 2.45 20.30
CA GLY A 144 -0.83 1.57 19.25
C GLY A 144 0.06 0.48 19.85
N ILE A 145 0.02 -0.72 19.28
CA ILE A 145 0.85 -1.85 19.69
C ILE A 145 1.39 -2.58 18.45
N LEU A 146 2.66 -2.96 18.52
CA LEU A 146 3.36 -3.81 17.55
C LEU A 146 3.83 -5.10 18.22
N TRP A 147 3.65 -6.23 17.56
CA TRP A 147 4.21 -7.52 17.94
C TRP A 147 5.13 -8.03 16.86
N THR A 148 6.36 -8.40 17.20
CA THR A 148 7.32 -8.90 16.22
C THR A 148 8.13 -10.05 16.76
N PRO A 149 8.37 -11.11 15.98
CA PRO A 149 9.37 -12.10 16.34
C PRO A 149 10.77 -11.55 16.07
N ALA A 150 11.76 -12.03 16.82
CA ALA A 150 13.17 -11.61 16.66
C ALA A 150 13.69 -11.81 15.22
N ALA A 151 13.22 -12.85 14.51
CA ALA A 151 13.61 -13.14 13.13
C ALA A 151 13.32 -11.98 12.15
N ARG A 152 12.30 -11.16 12.41
CA ARG A 152 11.95 -9.99 11.58
C ARG A 152 12.78 -8.75 11.86
N ILE A 153 13.54 -8.76 12.95
CA ILE A 153 14.34 -7.63 13.43
C ILE A 153 15.79 -8.00 13.73
N HIS A 154 16.25 -9.16 13.25
CA HIS A 154 17.61 -9.63 13.48
C HIS A 154 18.67 -8.72 12.85
N LYS A 155 18.33 -8.01 11.77
CA LYS A 155 19.19 -7.00 11.12
C LYS A 155 18.36 -5.97 10.35
N ALA A 156 18.95 -4.79 10.15
CA ALA A 156 18.40 -3.79 9.24
C ALA A 156 18.45 -4.25 7.77
N PRO A 157 17.59 -3.70 6.89
CA PRO A 157 16.52 -2.72 7.16
C PRO A 157 15.35 -3.33 7.92
N TYR A 158 14.76 -2.59 8.87
CA TYR A 158 13.64 -3.06 9.70
C TYR A 158 12.29 -2.81 9.03
N GLY A 159 12.13 -3.30 7.81
CA GLY A 159 10.92 -3.07 7.00
C GLY A 159 9.64 -3.52 7.71
N ALA A 160 9.68 -4.69 8.35
CA ALA A 160 8.55 -5.18 9.15
C ALA A 160 8.16 -4.21 10.28
N LEU A 161 9.12 -3.62 11.00
CA LEU A 161 8.80 -2.66 12.05
C LEU A 161 8.12 -1.41 11.50
N ALA A 162 8.62 -0.85 10.40
CA ALA A 162 8.03 0.32 9.77
C ALA A 162 6.61 0.04 9.24
N HIS A 163 6.39 -1.15 8.64
CA HIS A 163 5.09 -1.59 8.15
C HIS A 163 4.07 -1.77 9.29
N GLU A 164 4.40 -2.58 10.31
CA GLU A 164 3.48 -2.86 11.41
C GLU A 164 3.22 -1.62 12.29
N LEU A 165 4.20 -0.73 12.41
CA LEU A 165 3.96 0.56 13.05
C LEU A 165 2.95 1.39 12.24
N GLY A 166 2.92 1.27 10.91
CA GLY A 166 1.89 1.84 10.05
C GLY A 166 0.48 1.39 10.45
N HIS A 167 0.27 0.09 10.71
CA HIS A 167 -1.01 -0.41 11.22
C HIS A 167 -1.37 0.15 12.61
N SER A 168 -0.37 0.36 13.47
CA SER A 168 -0.59 1.02 14.76
C SER A 168 -1.08 2.46 14.58
N PHE A 169 -0.55 3.18 13.59
CA PHE A 169 -1.01 4.53 13.25
C PHE A 169 -2.42 4.54 12.64
N GLN A 170 -2.76 3.56 11.80
CA GLN A 170 -4.12 3.40 11.28
C GLN A 170 -5.13 3.14 12.41
N TYR A 171 -4.76 2.35 13.41
CA TYR A 171 -5.57 2.19 14.63
C TYR A 171 -5.73 3.51 15.38
N LEU A 172 -4.64 4.27 15.55
CA LEU A 172 -4.66 5.54 16.26
C LEU A 172 -5.51 6.62 15.56
N VAL A 173 -5.60 6.61 14.24
CA VAL A 173 -6.54 7.46 13.49
C VAL A 173 -7.98 7.22 13.97
N HIS A 174 -8.37 5.96 14.17
CA HIS A 174 -9.69 5.63 14.71
C HIS A 174 -9.84 6.02 16.18
N ALA A 175 -8.81 5.78 17.00
CA ALA A 175 -8.78 6.20 18.40
C ALA A 175 -8.94 7.73 18.55
N ASP A 176 -8.47 8.49 17.56
CA ASP A 176 -8.64 9.94 17.43
C ASP A 176 -10.03 10.32 16.84
N SER A 177 -11.00 9.40 16.88
CA SER A 177 -12.40 9.55 16.47
C SER A 177 -12.67 9.67 14.97
N ALA A 178 -11.68 9.44 14.10
CA ALA A 178 -11.93 9.35 12.66
C ALA A 178 -12.57 8.00 12.27
N TRP A 179 -13.29 7.98 11.15
CA TRP A 179 -13.85 6.73 10.63
C TRP A 179 -12.74 5.76 10.21
N GLY A 180 -11.67 6.25 9.58
CA GLY A 180 -10.45 5.48 9.30
C GLY A 180 -10.68 4.15 8.60
N TYR A 181 -11.72 4.05 7.76
CA TYR A 181 -12.11 2.80 7.09
C TYR A 181 -12.34 1.64 8.08
N THR A 182 -12.98 1.87 9.22
CA THR A 182 -13.09 0.83 10.28
C THR A 182 -14.06 -0.32 9.98
N SER A 183 -14.88 -0.24 8.92
CA SER A 183 -15.66 -1.39 8.46
C SER A 183 -15.57 -1.58 6.96
N ALA A 184 -15.43 -2.84 6.55
CA ALA A 184 -15.48 -3.23 5.16
C ALA A 184 -16.89 -3.02 4.57
N PRO A 185 -17.00 -2.81 3.24
CA PRO A 185 -18.28 -2.85 2.54
C PRO A 185 -19.03 -4.17 2.77
N GLU A 186 -20.36 -4.15 2.66
CA GLU A 186 -21.18 -5.36 2.76
C GLU A 186 -20.73 -6.41 1.74
N GLY A 187 -20.54 -7.65 2.19
CA GLY A 187 -20.04 -8.75 1.36
C GLY A 187 -18.52 -8.87 1.30
N SER A 188 -17.77 -7.90 1.83
CA SER A 188 -16.30 -7.96 1.88
C SER A 188 -15.77 -8.54 3.21
N HIS A 189 -14.64 -9.25 3.13
CA HIS A 189 -13.94 -9.89 4.25
C HIS A 189 -12.70 -9.12 4.73
N GLY A 190 -12.43 -7.94 4.16
CA GLY A 190 -11.24 -7.17 4.51
C GLY A 190 -11.17 -5.84 3.77
N GLN A 191 -10.13 -5.08 4.04
CA GLN A 191 -9.89 -3.79 3.40
C GLN A 191 -8.42 -3.64 3.05
N THR A 192 -8.13 -3.76 1.77
CA THR A 192 -6.76 -3.77 1.23
C THR A 192 -6.01 -2.46 1.45
N ILE A 193 -6.72 -1.35 1.69
CA ILE A 193 -6.12 -0.05 1.96
C ILE A 193 -5.22 -0.05 3.20
N PHE A 194 -5.52 -0.89 4.22
CA PHE A 194 -4.69 -1.00 5.42
C PHE A 194 -3.27 -1.47 5.05
N GLU A 195 -3.19 -2.56 4.29
CA GLU A 195 -1.93 -3.15 3.82
C GLU A 195 -1.20 -2.22 2.84
N MET A 196 -1.92 -1.68 1.86
CA MET A 196 -1.34 -0.76 0.87
C MET A 196 -0.78 0.51 1.53
N THR A 197 -1.47 1.03 2.54
CA THR A 197 -1.03 2.21 3.30
C THR A 197 0.17 1.89 4.17
N SER A 198 0.20 0.75 4.86
CA SER A 198 1.39 0.34 5.65
C SER A 198 2.62 0.14 4.77
N GLN A 199 2.45 -0.44 3.57
CA GLN A 199 3.52 -0.51 2.56
C GLN A 199 3.94 0.87 2.04
N TYR A 200 3.01 1.80 1.86
CA TYR A 200 3.33 3.19 1.52
C TYR A 200 4.15 3.85 2.63
N MET A 201 3.73 3.73 3.89
CA MET A 201 4.42 4.31 5.05
C MET A 201 5.84 3.74 5.20
N LEU A 202 5.99 2.41 5.06
CA LEU A 202 7.29 1.74 4.95
C LEU A 202 8.15 2.36 3.86
N TRP A 203 7.62 2.50 2.65
CA TRP A 203 8.37 3.02 1.51
C TRP A 203 8.72 4.51 1.65
N GLN A 204 8.00 5.27 2.48
CA GLN A 204 8.37 6.65 2.81
C GLN A 204 9.64 6.73 3.67
N VAL A 205 9.80 5.83 4.63
CA VAL A 205 10.97 5.82 5.55
C VAL A 205 12.14 4.97 5.04
N TYR A 206 11.87 4.10 4.06
CA TYR A 206 12.85 3.32 3.32
C TYR A 206 12.62 3.44 1.80
N PRO A 207 13.14 4.51 1.14
CA PRO A 207 12.98 4.70 -0.31
C PRO A 207 13.47 3.51 -1.16
N GLU A 208 14.48 2.77 -0.67
CA GLU A 208 15.05 1.56 -1.30
C GLU A 208 14.24 0.28 -1.07
N TRP A 209 13.01 0.35 -0.53
CA TRP A 209 12.15 -0.82 -0.27
C TRP A 209 11.98 -1.72 -1.49
N MET A 210 11.79 -1.13 -2.68
CA MET A 210 11.71 -1.86 -3.95
C MET A 210 12.98 -2.68 -4.27
N THR A 211 14.10 -2.38 -3.62
CA THR A 211 15.37 -3.09 -3.75
C THR A 211 15.47 -4.26 -2.78
N PHE A 212 15.32 -4.02 -1.48
CA PHE A 212 15.56 -5.08 -0.47
C PHE A 212 14.35 -6.01 -0.26
N GLU A 213 13.14 -5.60 -0.66
CA GLU A 213 11.95 -6.47 -0.74
C GLU A 213 11.39 -6.53 -2.16
N ASN A 214 12.28 -6.64 -3.15
CA ASN A 214 11.95 -6.61 -4.58
C ASN A 214 10.91 -7.66 -5.04
N TYR A 215 10.68 -8.71 -4.24
CA TYR A 215 9.63 -9.68 -4.50
C TYR A 215 8.23 -9.06 -4.55
N HIS A 216 7.96 -7.97 -3.82
CA HIS A 216 6.70 -7.24 -3.93
C HIS A 216 6.52 -6.61 -5.30
N LEU A 217 7.55 -5.92 -5.80
CA LEU A 217 7.53 -5.32 -7.14
C LEU A 217 7.42 -6.38 -8.23
N LYS A 218 8.19 -7.47 -8.14
CA LYS A 218 8.11 -8.59 -9.10
C LYS A 218 6.70 -9.18 -9.16
N SER A 219 6.04 -9.32 -8.01
CA SER A 219 4.65 -9.77 -7.97
C SER A 219 3.69 -8.75 -8.58
N TYR A 220 3.85 -7.46 -8.24
CA TYR A 220 3.03 -6.39 -8.78
C TYR A 220 3.08 -6.29 -10.31
N LEU A 221 4.28 -6.40 -10.91
CA LEU A 221 4.44 -6.33 -12.37
C LEU A 221 3.68 -7.44 -13.12
N GLN A 222 3.34 -8.55 -12.45
CA GLN A 222 2.50 -9.61 -13.02
C GLN A 222 0.99 -9.35 -12.81
N LYS A 223 0.65 -8.39 -11.97
CA LYS A 223 -0.67 -8.14 -11.39
C LYS A 223 -1.18 -6.71 -11.65
N THR A 224 -0.54 -5.93 -12.54
CA THR A 224 -0.92 -4.53 -12.82
C THR A 224 -2.33 -4.38 -13.37
N HIS A 225 -2.89 -5.44 -13.95
CA HIS A 225 -4.22 -5.48 -14.55
C HIS A 225 -5.34 -5.62 -13.52
N TYR A 226 -5.05 -6.03 -12.28
CA TYR A 226 -6.06 -6.09 -11.22
C TYR A 226 -6.50 -4.69 -10.80
N ALA A 227 -7.70 -4.61 -10.24
CA ALA A 227 -8.29 -3.36 -9.82
C ALA A 227 -7.44 -2.67 -8.75
N PHE A 228 -7.52 -1.33 -8.68
CA PHE A 228 -7.05 -0.64 -7.48
C PHE A 228 -7.89 -1.15 -6.28
N LEU A 229 -7.24 -1.38 -5.13
CA LEU A 229 -7.81 -2.02 -3.93
C LEU A 229 -8.12 -3.52 -4.04
N HIS A 230 -7.66 -4.21 -5.09
CA HIS A 230 -7.81 -5.66 -5.18
C HIS A 230 -6.91 -6.43 -4.19
N GLU A 231 -7.45 -7.47 -3.54
CA GLU A 231 -6.77 -8.27 -2.50
C GLU A 231 -5.50 -8.98 -2.99
N THR A 232 -5.48 -9.46 -4.23
CA THR A 232 -4.30 -10.02 -4.90
C THR A 232 -3.08 -9.08 -4.87
N ASN A 233 -3.30 -7.77 -4.76
CA ASN A 233 -2.28 -6.73 -4.73
C ASN A 233 -2.10 -6.04 -3.36
N GLN A 234 -2.82 -6.45 -2.31
CA GLN A 234 -2.84 -5.73 -1.03
C GLN A 234 -1.43 -5.50 -0.44
N TYR A 235 -0.55 -6.50 -0.56
CA TYR A 235 0.84 -6.40 -0.10
C TYR A 235 1.80 -5.82 -1.14
N HIS A 236 1.39 -5.63 -2.40
CA HIS A 236 2.30 -5.39 -3.52
C HIS A 236 2.15 -4.01 -4.17
N SER A 237 1.13 -3.23 -3.84
CA SER A 237 0.82 -1.99 -4.57
C SER A 237 0.56 -0.77 -3.68
N PRO A 238 1.61 -0.11 -3.15
CA PRO A 238 1.49 1.22 -2.54
C PRO A 238 1.54 2.36 -3.57
N TYR A 239 1.73 2.04 -4.86
CA TYR A 239 2.18 3.00 -5.88
C TYR A 239 1.16 4.09 -6.21
N VAL A 240 -0.13 3.79 -6.13
CA VAL A 240 -1.19 4.80 -6.30
C VAL A 240 -1.16 5.82 -5.17
N LEU A 241 -0.89 5.40 -3.93
CA LEU A 241 -0.77 6.30 -2.80
C LEU A 241 0.48 7.19 -2.93
N GLU A 242 1.57 6.67 -3.49
CA GLU A 242 2.74 7.48 -3.85
C GLU A 242 2.40 8.54 -4.91
N TYR A 243 1.69 8.16 -5.97
CA TYR A 243 1.26 9.10 -7.01
C TYR A 243 0.36 10.22 -6.44
N TRP A 244 -0.62 9.87 -5.60
CA TRP A 244 -1.47 10.86 -4.92
C TRP A 244 -0.67 11.77 -3.98
N SER A 245 0.32 11.21 -3.28
CA SER A 245 1.24 11.98 -2.44
C SER A 245 2.13 12.94 -3.24
N GLU A 246 2.54 12.58 -4.45
CA GLU A 246 3.26 13.49 -5.35
C GLU A 246 2.36 14.63 -5.82
N LYS A 247 1.10 14.32 -6.14
CA LYS A 247 0.14 15.30 -6.65
C LYS A 247 -0.34 16.31 -5.59
N HIS A 248 -0.62 15.82 -4.38
CA HIS A 248 -1.28 16.61 -3.33
C HIS A 248 -0.41 16.86 -2.10
N GLY A 249 0.84 16.39 -2.11
CA GLY A 249 1.78 16.52 -1.01
C GLY A 249 1.78 15.32 -0.05
N LYS A 250 2.88 15.18 0.70
CA LYS A 250 3.13 14.04 1.61
C LYS A 250 2.10 13.85 2.72
N THR A 251 1.39 14.89 3.09
CA THR A 251 0.36 14.85 4.14
C THR A 251 -0.98 14.34 3.65
N PHE A 252 -1.16 14.22 2.33
CA PHE A 252 -2.45 13.90 1.74
C PHE A 252 -2.96 12.50 2.12
N ILE A 253 -2.08 11.49 2.21
CA ILE A 253 -2.51 10.14 2.63
C ILE A 253 -2.93 10.15 4.11
N GLY A 254 -2.26 10.92 4.98
CA GLY A 254 -2.71 11.11 6.36
C GLY A 254 -4.11 11.74 6.42
N ARG A 255 -4.37 12.77 5.61
CA ARG A 255 -5.70 13.41 5.47
C ARG A 255 -6.75 12.44 4.92
N LEU A 256 -6.40 11.63 3.92
CA LEU A 256 -7.27 10.60 3.35
C LEU A 256 -7.80 9.63 4.42
N TRP A 257 -6.99 9.31 5.43
CA TRP A 257 -7.40 8.46 6.55
C TRP A 257 -8.20 9.22 7.62
N GLN A 258 -7.74 10.41 8.02
CA GLN A 258 -8.37 11.23 9.06
C GLN A 258 -9.74 11.78 8.64
N GLU A 259 -9.89 12.13 7.37
CA GLU A 259 -11.10 12.80 6.87
C GLU A 259 -12.08 11.85 6.18
N ALA A 260 -11.80 10.53 6.13
CA ALA A 260 -12.74 9.54 5.62
C ALA A 260 -14.05 9.55 6.43
N VAL A 261 -15.19 9.31 5.78
CA VAL A 261 -16.48 9.18 6.45
C VAL A 261 -17.10 7.80 6.22
N ALA A 262 -18.04 7.41 7.10
CA ALA A 262 -18.68 6.10 7.03
C ALA A 262 -19.33 5.85 5.66
N GLY A 263 -19.04 4.67 5.09
CA GLY A 263 -19.51 4.26 3.76
C GLY A 263 -18.56 4.58 2.60
N GLU A 264 -17.54 5.42 2.81
CA GLU A 264 -16.53 5.69 1.78
C GLU A 264 -15.47 4.60 1.69
N ASP A 265 -15.04 4.29 0.47
CA ASP A 265 -13.73 3.71 0.25
C ASP A 265 -12.68 4.81 -0.05
N PRO A 266 -11.40 4.44 -0.23
CA PRO A 266 -10.35 5.40 -0.54
C PRO A 266 -10.56 6.18 -1.84
N VAL A 267 -11.23 5.62 -2.85
CA VAL A 267 -11.51 6.32 -4.11
C VAL A 267 -12.57 7.40 -3.89
N MET A 268 -13.66 7.07 -3.20
CA MET A 268 -14.70 8.02 -2.83
C MET A 268 -14.14 9.17 -1.98
N THR A 269 -13.33 8.83 -0.97
CA THR A 269 -12.67 9.81 -0.10
C THR A 269 -11.75 10.72 -0.92
N TYR A 270 -10.93 10.15 -1.81
CA TYR A 270 -10.04 10.90 -2.69
C TYR A 270 -10.81 11.89 -3.57
N GLN A 271 -11.88 11.43 -4.23
CA GLN A 271 -12.70 12.28 -5.11
C GLN A 271 -13.33 13.43 -4.34
N ARG A 272 -13.86 13.17 -3.14
CA ARG A 272 -14.44 14.22 -2.29
C ARG A 272 -13.40 15.25 -1.85
N LEU A 273 -12.24 14.81 -1.34
CA LEU A 273 -11.21 15.70 -0.82
C LEU A 273 -10.52 16.54 -1.90
N THR A 274 -10.48 16.02 -3.14
CA THR A 274 -9.84 16.70 -4.28
C THR A 274 -10.85 17.42 -5.18
N HIS A 275 -12.15 17.29 -4.89
CA HIS A 275 -13.24 17.87 -5.66
C HIS A 275 -13.24 17.49 -7.15
N ILE A 276 -12.85 16.25 -7.46
CA ILE A 276 -12.83 15.74 -8.83
C ILE A 276 -13.96 14.73 -9.06
N ASN A 277 -14.43 14.67 -10.31
CA ASN A 277 -15.41 13.67 -10.73
C ASN A 277 -14.72 12.38 -11.23
N GLN A 278 -15.53 11.37 -11.56
CA GLN A 278 -15.03 10.08 -12.06
C GLN A 278 -14.18 10.19 -13.32
N HIS A 279 -14.52 11.11 -14.23
CA HIS A 279 -13.77 11.29 -15.46
C HIS A 279 -12.34 11.76 -15.16
N THR A 280 -12.20 12.81 -14.36
CA THR A 280 -10.88 13.34 -13.95
C THR A 280 -10.12 12.32 -13.12
N PHE A 281 -10.79 11.57 -12.24
CA PHE A 281 -10.15 10.48 -11.50
C PHE A 281 -9.58 9.40 -12.43
N ASN A 282 -10.31 9.01 -13.47
CA ASN A 282 -9.82 8.05 -14.47
C ASN A 282 -8.59 8.59 -15.22
N ASP A 283 -8.57 9.88 -15.54
CA ASP A 283 -7.41 10.53 -16.19
C ASP A 283 -6.18 10.49 -15.29
N GLU A 284 -6.36 10.71 -13.99
CA GLU A 284 -5.28 10.63 -12.99
C GLU A 284 -4.77 9.21 -12.77
N MET A 285 -5.66 8.22 -12.68
CA MET A 285 -5.25 6.81 -12.55
C MET A 285 -4.50 6.35 -13.80
N PHE A 286 -4.87 6.83 -14.99
CA PHE A 286 -4.14 6.57 -16.21
C PHE A 286 -2.77 7.28 -16.24
N ASP A 287 -2.69 8.52 -15.76
CA ASP A 287 -1.41 9.21 -15.62
C ASP A 287 -0.47 8.46 -14.66
N ALA A 288 -0.99 8.00 -13.52
CA ALA A 288 -0.27 7.16 -12.57
C ALA A 288 0.26 5.89 -13.25
N ALA A 289 -0.59 5.17 -13.99
CA ALA A 289 -0.21 3.97 -14.73
C ALA A 289 0.96 4.21 -15.70
N ARG A 290 0.97 5.36 -16.41
CA ARG A 290 2.07 5.73 -17.31
C ARG A 290 3.37 5.99 -16.55
N ARG A 291 3.30 6.63 -15.39
CA ARG A 291 4.45 6.88 -14.50
C ARG A 291 4.96 5.61 -13.84
N PHE A 292 4.11 4.60 -13.64
CA PHE A 292 4.55 3.29 -13.15
C PHE A 292 5.34 2.51 -14.21
N ILE A 293 5.20 2.81 -15.50
CA ILE A 293 6.07 2.25 -16.55
C ILE A 293 7.52 2.72 -16.37
N THR A 294 7.69 3.97 -15.97
CA THR A 294 8.98 4.69 -15.98
C THR A 294 9.55 4.94 -14.59
N TRP A 295 8.75 4.71 -13.53
CA TRP A 295 9.03 5.02 -12.12
C TRP A 295 9.58 6.42 -11.91
N ASP A 296 8.97 7.40 -12.57
CA ASP A 296 9.52 8.74 -12.73
C ASP A 296 8.89 9.80 -11.83
N MET A 297 8.38 9.36 -10.67
CA MET A 297 7.89 10.22 -9.59
C MET A 297 9.08 10.78 -8.81
N LYS A 298 9.12 12.10 -8.60
CA LYS A 298 10.25 12.89 -8.11
C LYS A 298 10.91 12.32 -6.85
N ARG A 299 10.10 11.83 -5.89
CA ARG A 299 10.63 11.28 -4.62
C ARG A 299 11.44 10.00 -4.84
N ILE A 300 11.02 9.16 -5.77
CA ILE A 300 11.50 7.78 -5.93
C ILE A 300 12.33 7.58 -7.18
N GLU A 301 12.33 8.51 -8.13
CA GLU A 301 12.99 8.37 -9.43
C GLU A 301 14.46 7.94 -9.30
N GLY A 302 15.22 8.58 -8.40
CA GLY A 302 16.64 8.29 -8.19
C GLY A 302 16.94 6.86 -7.72
N VAL A 303 15.97 6.18 -7.09
CA VAL A 303 16.14 4.81 -6.58
C VAL A 303 15.40 3.77 -7.42
N ALA A 304 14.27 4.16 -8.02
CA ALA A 304 13.35 3.26 -8.70
C ALA A 304 13.51 3.23 -10.23
N ASN A 305 14.23 4.17 -10.84
CA ASN A 305 14.45 4.20 -12.30
C ASN A 305 15.04 2.89 -12.87
N ARG A 306 15.83 2.16 -12.08
CA ARG A 306 16.39 0.85 -12.46
C ARG A 306 15.31 -0.22 -12.71
N TYR A 307 14.09 0.01 -12.24
CA TYR A 307 12.93 -0.85 -12.43
C TYR A 307 12.00 -0.40 -13.55
N ALA A 308 12.35 0.66 -14.27
CA ALA A 308 11.58 1.18 -15.38
C ALA A 308 11.60 0.21 -16.57
N ASN A 309 10.57 0.27 -17.40
CA ASN A 309 10.49 -0.46 -18.67
C ASN A 309 10.50 -2.00 -18.49
N GLN A 310 9.97 -2.52 -17.38
CA GLN A 310 9.92 -3.96 -17.07
C GLN A 310 8.53 -4.59 -17.23
N HIS A 311 7.53 -3.83 -17.68
CA HIS A 311 6.16 -4.30 -17.86
C HIS A 311 6.06 -5.28 -19.03
N SER A 312 5.10 -6.19 -18.95
CA SER A 312 4.81 -7.12 -20.03
C SER A 312 3.31 -7.36 -20.16
N THR A 313 2.83 -7.43 -21.40
CA THR A 313 1.42 -7.67 -21.73
C THR A 313 1.32 -8.70 -22.85
N ARG A 314 0.39 -9.64 -22.72
CA ARG A 314 0.15 -10.72 -23.68
C ARG A 314 -1.16 -10.52 -24.41
N PHE A 315 -1.14 -10.82 -25.71
CA PHE A 315 -2.29 -10.74 -26.59
C PHE A 315 -2.57 -12.08 -27.25
N ASP A 316 -3.84 -12.34 -27.57
CA ASP A 316 -4.26 -13.35 -28.53
C ASP A 316 -4.37 -12.69 -29.91
N THR A 317 -3.72 -13.27 -30.92
CA THR A 317 -3.87 -12.84 -32.30
C THR A 317 -5.28 -13.16 -32.80
N THR A 318 -5.93 -12.19 -33.43
CA THR A 318 -7.24 -12.37 -34.07
C THR A 318 -7.15 -12.07 -35.57
N ARG A 319 -8.28 -12.01 -36.27
CA ARG A 319 -8.32 -11.75 -37.71
C ARG A 319 -7.91 -10.31 -38.02
N ASP A 320 -7.49 -10.06 -39.26
CA ASP A 320 -7.25 -8.73 -39.82
C ASP A 320 -6.24 -7.87 -39.04
N GLY A 321 -5.25 -8.50 -38.40
CA GLY A 321 -4.19 -7.81 -37.66
C GLY A 321 -4.64 -7.18 -36.33
N TRP A 322 -5.84 -7.52 -35.83
CA TRP A 322 -6.27 -7.14 -34.49
C TRP A 322 -5.65 -8.07 -33.45
N LEU A 323 -5.19 -7.48 -32.34
CA LEU A 323 -4.66 -8.15 -31.16
C LEU A 323 -5.66 -7.97 -30.03
N ARG A 324 -6.15 -9.05 -29.45
CA ARG A 324 -7.08 -9.01 -28.30
C ARG A 324 -6.31 -9.26 -27.01
N ILE A 325 -6.57 -8.47 -25.97
CA ILE A 325 -5.93 -8.67 -24.66
C ILE A 325 -6.21 -10.09 -24.14
N LYS A 326 -5.19 -10.77 -23.59
CA LYS A 326 -5.38 -12.07 -22.91
C LYS A 326 -6.33 -11.90 -21.73
N ARG A 327 -7.30 -12.82 -21.56
CA ARG A 327 -8.22 -12.84 -20.39
C ARG A 327 -7.50 -12.71 -19.05
N THR A 328 -6.37 -13.40 -18.89
CA THR A 328 -5.59 -13.43 -17.64
C THR A 328 -4.79 -12.15 -17.37
N GLN A 329 -4.84 -11.17 -18.27
CA GLN A 329 -4.22 -9.85 -18.10
C GLN A 329 -5.19 -8.72 -18.49
N CYS A 330 -6.48 -9.02 -18.56
CA CYS A 330 -7.50 -8.03 -18.87
C CYS A 330 -7.59 -7.02 -17.73
N PRO A 331 -7.50 -5.71 -18.01
CA PRO A 331 -7.55 -4.70 -16.96
C PRO A 331 -8.93 -4.69 -16.31
N GLN A 332 -8.95 -4.65 -14.99
CA GLN A 332 -10.12 -4.39 -14.15
C GLN A 332 -10.21 -2.89 -13.84
N ASN A 333 -11.10 -2.48 -12.92
CA ASN A 333 -11.26 -1.07 -12.53
C ASN A 333 -9.93 -0.42 -12.09
N TYR A 334 -9.45 0.54 -12.88
CA TYR A 334 -8.17 1.25 -12.67
C TYR A 334 -6.91 0.38 -12.81
N GLY A 335 -7.06 -0.91 -13.12
CA GLY A 335 -5.95 -1.77 -13.54
C GLY A 335 -5.45 -1.37 -14.93
N TYR A 336 -4.21 -1.73 -15.25
CA TYR A 336 -3.57 -1.31 -16.50
C TYR A 336 -2.60 -2.33 -17.09
N ASN A 337 -2.30 -2.11 -18.37
CA ASN A 337 -1.33 -2.84 -19.15
C ASN A 337 -0.26 -1.88 -19.68
N GLY A 338 1.02 -2.25 -19.51
CA GLY A 338 2.15 -1.65 -20.22
C GLY A 338 2.55 -2.55 -21.39
N ILE A 339 2.42 -2.04 -22.62
CA ILE A 339 2.63 -2.80 -23.85
C ILE A 339 3.89 -2.27 -24.53
N ALA A 340 4.97 -3.06 -24.50
CA ALA A 340 6.23 -2.71 -25.15
C ALA A 340 6.09 -2.76 -26.68
N LEU A 341 6.60 -1.73 -27.36
CA LEU A 341 6.52 -1.59 -28.81
C LEU A 341 7.91 -1.44 -29.42
N THR A 342 8.07 -1.91 -30.66
CA THR A 342 9.29 -1.66 -31.43
C THR A 342 9.42 -0.17 -31.71
N VAL A 343 10.62 0.39 -31.52
CA VAL A 343 10.90 1.82 -31.72
C VAL A 343 11.25 2.07 -33.20
N PRO A 344 10.38 2.76 -33.98
CA PRO A 344 10.69 3.14 -35.35
C PRO A 344 11.69 4.32 -35.42
N PRO A 345 12.19 4.69 -36.61
CA PRO A 345 13.03 5.88 -36.76
C PRO A 345 12.34 7.15 -36.23
N ALA A 346 13.13 8.08 -35.69
CA ALA A 346 12.63 9.38 -35.26
C ALA A 346 11.88 10.10 -36.39
N GLY A 347 10.84 10.85 -36.05
CA GLY A 347 9.94 11.51 -37.00
C GLY A 347 8.89 10.59 -37.65
N SER A 348 9.02 9.26 -37.52
CA SER A 348 7.99 8.32 -37.99
C SER A 348 6.68 8.51 -37.22
N LYS A 349 5.55 8.29 -37.90
CA LYS A 349 4.22 8.35 -37.28
C LYS A 349 3.72 6.94 -36.95
N VAL A 350 3.47 6.67 -35.67
CA VAL A 350 2.79 5.46 -35.22
C VAL A 350 1.30 5.73 -35.04
N GLN A 351 0.48 4.70 -35.25
CA GLN A 351 -0.97 4.78 -35.12
C GLN A 351 -1.51 3.58 -34.35
N LEU A 352 -2.52 3.86 -33.53
CA LEU A 352 -3.32 2.89 -32.82
C LEU A 352 -4.76 3.00 -33.33
N ARG A 353 -5.38 1.87 -33.61
CA ARG A 353 -6.84 1.71 -33.59
C ARG A 353 -7.21 0.92 -32.35
N PHE A 354 -8.12 1.47 -31.57
CA PHE A 354 -8.57 0.92 -30.30
C PHE A 354 -10.03 0.52 -30.39
N LYS A 355 -10.37 -0.64 -29.81
CA LYS A 355 -11.74 -1.15 -29.73
C LYS A 355 -11.96 -1.82 -28.37
N GLY A 356 -12.69 -1.16 -27.49
CA GLY A 356 -13.23 -1.75 -26.27
C GLY A 356 -14.30 -2.79 -26.60
N ILE A 357 -14.33 -3.86 -25.80
CA ILE A 357 -15.26 -4.96 -25.92
C ILE A 357 -16.21 -4.89 -24.72
N THR A 358 -17.51 -4.80 -25.00
CA THR A 358 -18.56 -4.78 -23.96
C THR A 358 -19.48 -6.01 -24.02
N LYS A 359 -19.20 -6.95 -24.93
CA LYS A 359 -19.94 -8.20 -25.12
C LYS A 359 -18.99 -9.31 -25.55
N ASP A 360 -18.55 -10.14 -24.60
CA ASP A 360 -17.74 -11.34 -24.84
C ASP A 360 -17.87 -12.25 -23.60
N THR A 361 -18.40 -13.46 -23.76
CA THR A 361 -18.61 -14.42 -22.67
C THR A 361 -17.29 -14.99 -22.13
N GLY A 362 -16.19 -14.78 -22.85
CA GLY A 362 -14.84 -15.13 -22.43
C GLY A 362 -14.22 -14.10 -21.47
N PHE A 363 -14.95 -13.06 -21.05
CA PHE A 363 -14.52 -12.05 -20.06
C PHE A 363 -15.62 -11.83 -19.01
N ASN A 364 -15.25 -11.41 -17.81
CA ASN A 364 -16.22 -11.02 -16.78
C ASN A 364 -16.69 -9.60 -17.06
N ILE A 365 -17.70 -9.44 -17.91
CA ILE A 365 -18.29 -8.13 -18.24
C ILE A 365 -19.64 -8.04 -17.55
N LEU A 366 -19.67 -7.44 -16.37
CA LEU A 366 -20.82 -7.42 -15.46
C LEU A 366 -21.65 -6.14 -15.63
N ARG A 367 -20.99 -4.99 -15.79
CA ARG A 367 -21.59 -3.66 -15.96
C ARG A 367 -21.14 -3.03 -17.28
N ALA A 368 -21.54 -3.67 -18.37
CA ALA A 368 -21.16 -3.27 -19.74
C ALA A 368 -21.46 -1.80 -20.07
N ASP A 369 -22.50 -1.20 -19.48
CA ASP A 369 -22.88 0.19 -19.67
C ASP A 369 -21.92 1.19 -18.99
N LYS A 370 -21.21 0.72 -17.95
CA LYS A 370 -20.20 1.48 -17.20
C LYS A 370 -18.79 1.36 -17.80
N ALA A 371 -18.61 0.56 -18.85
CA ALA A 371 -17.32 0.34 -19.48
C ALA A 371 -16.67 1.64 -20.01
N GLY A 372 -15.37 1.77 -19.77
CA GLY A 372 -14.54 2.83 -20.30
C GLY A 372 -13.06 2.47 -20.22
N TRP A 373 -12.26 3.15 -21.04
CA TRP A 373 -10.83 2.93 -21.15
C TRP A 373 -10.08 4.26 -21.17
N ARG A 374 -8.80 4.21 -20.81
CA ARG A 374 -7.82 5.23 -21.16
C ARG A 374 -6.65 4.59 -21.89
N TYR A 375 -6.12 5.27 -22.89
CA TYR A 375 -4.96 4.77 -23.63
C TYR A 375 -4.12 5.90 -24.23
N GLY A 376 -2.83 5.64 -24.40
CA GLY A 376 -1.86 6.62 -24.87
C GLY A 376 -0.44 6.08 -24.92
N PHE A 377 0.38 6.66 -25.79
CA PHE A 377 1.78 6.29 -25.96
C PHE A 377 2.68 6.95 -24.91
N VAL A 378 3.79 6.28 -24.58
CA VAL A 378 4.87 6.81 -23.76
C VAL A 378 6.19 6.53 -24.46
N ALA A 379 6.98 7.58 -24.70
CA ALA A 379 8.36 7.45 -25.18
C ALA A 379 9.33 7.75 -24.04
N VAL A 380 10.32 6.88 -23.86
CA VAL A 380 11.45 7.09 -22.95
C VAL A 380 12.69 7.33 -23.79
N LEU A 381 13.33 8.48 -23.62
CA LEU A 381 14.51 8.87 -24.39
C LEU A 381 15.79 8.30 -23.77
N LYS A 382 16.86 8.25 -24.56
CA LYS A 382 18.19 7.76 -24.13
C LYS A 382 18.75 8.47 -22.89
N ASN A 383 18.34 9.70 -22.63
CA ASN A 383 18.76 10.48 -21.45
C ASN A 383 17.86 10.24 -20.22
N GLY A 384 16.88 9.32 -20.30
CA GLY A 384 15.93 9.02 -19.23
C GLY A 384 14.73 9.97 -19.13
N SER A 385 14.62 11.00 -19.98
CA SER A 385 13.43 11.86 -20.05
C SER A 385 12.27 11.15 -20.75
N ARG A 386 11.04 11.57 -20.44
CA ARG A 386 9.80 10.91 -20.87
C ARG A 386 8.96 11.89 -21.66
N ILE A 387 8.32 11.40 -22.71
CA ILE A 387 7.28 12.12 -23.45
C ILE A 387 6.01 11.30 -23.36
N TYR A 388 5.00 11.88 -22.72
CA TYR A 388 3.67 11.30 -22.55
C TYR A 388 2.74 11.86 -23.63
N ALA A 389 2.19 10.99 -24.47
CA ALA A 389 1.20 11.40 -25.47
C ALA A 389 -0.14 11.76 -24.83
N ASP A 390 -1.03 12.37 -25.63
CA ASP A 390 -2.39 12.71 -25.20
C ASP A 390 -3.15 11.49 -24.66
N ILE A 391 -3.99 11.77 -23.65
CA ILE A 391 -4.90 10.78 -23.07
C ILE A 391 -6.09 10.62 -24.01
N ASN A 392 -6.36 9.39 -24.44
CA ASN A 392 -7.52 9.05 -25.25
C ASN A 392 -8.52 8.21 -24.45
N SER A 393 -9.82 8.41 -24.68
CA SER A 393 -10.89 7.81 -23.88
C SER A 393 -12.02 7.16 -24.70
N ASN A 394 -11.95 7.21 -26.04
CA ASN A 394 -13.00 6.68 -26.90
C ASN A 394 -13.02 5.15 -26.88
N ASN A 395 -14.19 4.57 -26.59
CA ASN A 395 -14.39 3.11 -26.60
C ASN A 395 -14.08 2.49 -27.97
N ASN A 396 -14.25 3.24 -29.06
CA ASN A 396 -13.77 2.89 -30.39
C ASN A 396 -13.06 4.12 -30.94
N GLY A 397 -11.74 4.07 -31.05
CA GLY A 397 -10.96 5.27 -31.29
C GLY A 397 -9.71 5.03 -32.10
N LYS A 398 -9.05 6.15 -32.42
CA LYS A 398 -7.73 6.17 -33.05
C LYS A 398 -6.84 7.09 -32.24
N ALA A 399 -5.57 6.74 -32.11
CA ALA A 399 -4.54 7.61 -31.57
C ALA A 399 -3.33 7.59 -32.50
N SER A 400 -2.54 8.65 -32.49
CA SER A 400 -1.30 8.72 -33.26
C SER A 400 -0.23 9.47 -32.49
N PHE A 401 1.02 9.11 -32.72
CA PHE A 401 2.17 9.69 -32.06
C PHE A 401 3.35 9.75 -33.02
N THR A 402 4.06 10.86 -33.02
CA THR A 402 5.29 11.04 -33.81
C THR A 402 6.48 10.69 -32.93
N ILE A 403 7.34 9.78 -33.40
CA ILE A 403 8.46 9.28 -32.61
C ILE A 403 9.48 10.40 -32.35
N PRO A 404 9.71 10.78 -31.08
CA PRO A 404 10.72 11.77 -30.75
C PRO A 404 12.13 11.30 -31.08
N GLU A 405 13.03 12.25 -31.31
CA GLU A 405 14.46 11.96 -31.41
C GLU A 405 14.98 11.26 -30.16
N ASN A 406 15.96 10.38 -30.33
CA ASN A 406 16.59 9.64 -29.22
C ASN A 406 15.65 8.77 -28.39
N THR A 407 14.49 8.37 -28.92
CA THR A 407 13.61 7.38 -28.25
C THR A 407 14.36 6.05 -28.08
N GLN A 408 14.41 5.56 -26.84
CA GLN A 408 15.00 4.27 -26.46
C GLN A 408 13.93 3.21 -26.20
N HIS A 409 12.83 3.58 -25.57
CA HIS A 409 11.68 2.71 -25.36
C HIS A 409 10.40 3.39 -25.83
N LEU A 410 9.52 2.61 -26.45
CA LEU A 410 8.18 3.04 -26.82
C LEU A 410 7.17 2.09 -26.18
N TRP A 411 6.18 2.66 -25.51
CA TRP A 411 5.12 1.93 -24.84
C TRP A 411 3.76 2.43 -25.30
N LEU A 412 2.79 1.52 -25.35
CA LEU A 412 1.37 1.85 -25.26
C LEU A 412 0.88 1.47 -23.87
N VAL A 413 0.21 2.39 -23.19
CA VAL A 413 -0.45 2.11 -21.90
C VAL A 413 -1.95 2.08 -22.14
N VAL A 414 -2.64 1.10 -21.55
CA VAL A 414 -4.10 0.99 -21.55
C VAL A 414 -4.56 0.73 -20.13
N SER A 415 -5.55 1.48 -19.63
CA SER A 415 -6.17 1.22 -18.33
C SER A 415 -7.70 1.05 -18.42
N GLY A 416 -8.25 0.29 -17.48
CA GLY A 416 -9.68 0.26 -17.20
C GLY A 416 -10.11 1.57 -16.53
N ALA A 417 -11.16 2.20 -17.07
CA ALA A 417 -11.59 3.53 -16.67
C ALA A 417 -13.13 3.59 -16.61
N PRO A 418 -13.75 2.98 -15.59
CA PRO A 418 -15.19 2.89 -15.50
C PRO A 418 -15.84 4.27 -15.44
N LYS A 419 -17.02 4.43 -16.04
CA LYS A 419 -17.77 5.70 -16.06
C LYS A 419 -18.27 6.14 -14.68
N GLU A 420 -18.33 5.20 -13.75
CA GLU A 420 -18.77 5.39 -12.38
C GLU A 420 -17.90 4.52 -11.47
N HIS A 421 -17.61 4.97 -10.25
CA HIS A 421 -16.92 4.17 -9.26
C HIS A 421 -17.91 3.32 -8.44
N TRP A 422 -17.49 2.10 -8.13
CA TRP A 422 -18.08 1.27 -7.08
C TRP A 422 -16.96 0.53 -6.35
N GLN A 423 -17.23 0.18 -5.10
CA GLN A 423 -16.25 -0.46 -4.22
C GLN A 423 -15.87 -1.85 -4.76
N HIS A 424 -14.57 -2.15 -4.72
CA HIS A 424 -14.06 -3.51 -4.92
C HIS A 424 -14.29 -4.33 -3.66
N LEU A 425 -14.88 -5.52 -3.79
CA LEU A 425 -15.11 -6.40 -2.65
C LEU A 425 -13.93 -7.34 -2.48
N THR A 426 -13.27 -7.30 -1.33
CA THR A 426 -12.34 -8.37 -0.94
C THR A 426 -13.11 -9.59 -0.49
N ASP A 427 -13.51 -10.46 -1.42
CA ASP A 427 -14.31 -11.66 -1.13
C ASP A 427 -13.71 -12.95 -1.70
N GLY A 428 -12.59 -12.85 -2.43
CA GLY A 428 -11.89 -13.98 -3.02
C GLY A 428 -12.59 -14.60 -4.24
N LYS A 429 -13.56 -13.92 -4.84
CA LYS A 429 -14.38 -14.43 -5.96
C LYS A 429 -14.09 -13.72 -7.27
N ASN A 430 -13.09 -14.22 -8.00
CA ASN A 430 -12.70 -13.64 -9.29
C ASN A 430 -13.85 -13.52 -10.31
N GLU A 431 -14.92 -14.32 -10.20
CA GLU A 431 -16.10 -14.26 -11.09
C GLU A 431 -16.89 -12.96 -11.01
N ASN A 432 -16.83 -12.23 -9.89
CA ASN A 432 -17.50 -10.93 -9.74
C ASN A 432 -16.56 -9.73 -9.99
N ASP A 433 -15.30 -9.98 -10.30
CA ASP A 433 -14.36 -8.95 -10.69
C ASP A 433 -14.61 -8.50 -12.14
N GLU A 434 -14.96 -7.23 -12.27
CA GLU A 434 -15.20 -6.59 -13.55
C GLU A 434 -13.93 -6.55 -14.42
N GLN A 435 -14.06 -6.93 -15.69
CA GLN A 435 -12.99 -6.90 -16.68
C GLN A 435 -13.35 -5.97 -17.85
N TRP A 436 -12.35 -5.23 -18.34
CA TRP A 436 -12.47 -4.28 -19.44
C TRP A 436 -11.68 -4.74 -20.68
N PRO A 437 -12.17 -5.76 -21.42
CA PRO A 437 -11.47 -6.28 -22.57
C PRO A 437 -11.40 -5.29 -23.72
N TYR A 438 -10.32 -5.38 -24.50
CA TYR A 438 -10.12 -4.53 -25.67
C TYR A 438 -9.32 -5.25 -26.76
N GLN A 439 -9.38 -4.68 -27.96
CA GLN A 439 -8.51 -5.01 -29.08
C GLN A 439 -7.73 -3.77 -29.53
N ILE A 440 -6.52 -4.01 -30.02
CA ILE A 440 -5.68 -3.00 -30.65
C ILE A 440 -5.26 -3.46 -32.05
N GLN A 441 -5.08 -2.50 -32.94
CA GLN A 441 -4.38 -2.68 -34.20
C GLN A 441 -3.35 -1.55 -34.32
N LEU A 442 -2.11 -1.92 -34.64
CA LEU A 442 -0.97 -1.00 -34.69
C LEU A 442 -0.51 -0.81 -36.14
N SER A 443 -0.07 0.40 -36.46
CA SER A 443 0.57 0.73 -37.74
C SER A 443 1.77 1.64 -37.50
N GLY A 444 2.84 1.44 -38.29
CA GLY A 444 4.12 2.12 -38.11
C GLY A 444 4.97 1.59 -36.94
N THR A 445 4.48 0.59 -36.20
CA THR A 445 5.16 -0.10 -35.10
C THR A 445 4.55 -1.49 -34.92
N ALA A 446 5.17 -2.34 -34.10
CA ALA A 446 4.68 -3.66 -33.74
C ALA A 446 4.93 -3.93 -32.24
N LEU A 447 4.35 -4.99 -31.70
CA LEU A 447 4.72 -5.46 -30.36
C LEU A 447 6.22 -5.78 -30.32
N GLN A 448 6.89 -5.37 -29.25
CA GLN A 448 8.24 -5.84 -28.96
C GLN A 448 8.15 -7.25 -28.37
N LEU A 449 8.67 -8.23 -29.10
CA LEU A 449 8.65 -9.65 -28.73
C LEU A 449 9.77 -10.01 -27.75
#